data_AF-A0A7X7NS22-F1
#
_entry.id   AF-A0A7X7NS22-F1
#
_cell.length_a   1.000
_cell.length_b   1.000
_cell.length_c   1.000
_cell.angle_alpha   90.00
_cell.angle_beta   90.00
_cell.angle_gamma   90.00
#
_symmetry.space_group_name_H-M   'P 1'
#
loop_
_entity.id
_entity.type
_entity.pdbx_description
1 polymer ?
#
loop_
_entity_poly.entity_id
_entity_poly.type
_entity_poly.pdbx_seq_one_letter_code
_entity_poly.pdbx_strand_id
1 'polypeptide(L)'
;MQLARVIETSAAVAGTRSRTAKVAALAETLREASPEEVGVVTDYLAGRLPQRTVGVGWRGLQALPDPADASSLTVHEVDVSLSRLRAFAGAGSTAERGAELAALFGRATAEEQDWLVGLITGELRQGAGDGVMLKAIAEAAEVSEADVRRAVMLAGFAGPVAEAALAAGDGEAAAAALARTGLEVGRPLRPMLAGSAPEVGEVVDGSTPVAVETKVDGIRLQAHLDEGKVRLFTRTLEEVSDRMPEVVEEVRALPARRAVLDGEVIALAADGRPEPFQVTGARTASTADPASLRTRVPLTTFLFDLLHVDGRDLVDEPARDRWAALRDLAPDLLVPSTVTADPEVARAFFGDQVSAGHEGVVVKQLDAPYAAGRRGAGWVKVKPRHTLDLVVLAIEWGSGRRRGWLSNIHLGARHAESGELVMVGKTFKGMTDEMLEWQTRRFLELETHREGHVVFVRPEQVVEIAYDGVQRSTRYPGGVALRFARVLRYREDKPADEADTIQAVRAHLG
;
A
#
# COMPACT_ATOMS: atom_id res chain seq x y z
N MET A 1 -19.69 23.07 4.56
CA MET A 1 -20.20 22.41 3.34
C MET A 1 -21.14 21.28 3.74
N GLN A 2 -22.25 21.07 3.00
CA GLN A 2 -23.14 19.90 3.21
C GLN A 2 -22.45 18.61 2.77
N LEU A 3 -22.62 17.51 3.51
CA LEU A 3 -22.05 16.20 3.18
C LEU A 3 -22.52 15.71 1.81
N ALA A 4 -23.80 15.93 1.47
CA ALA A 4 -24.36 15.58 0.16
C ALA A 4 -23.56 16.13 -1.03
N ARG A 5 -22.93 17.33 -0.92
CA ARG A 5 -22.09 17.89 -1.99
C ARG A 5 -20.80 17.09 -2.20
N VAL A 6 -20.20 16.61 -1.12
CA VAL A 6 -19.02 15.71 -1.17
C VAL A 6 -19.40 14.37 -1.81
N ILE A 7 -20.58 13.85 -1.49
CA ILE A 7 -21.09 12.60 -2.04
C ILE A 7 -21.42 12.73 -3.53
N GLU A 8 -22.04 13.83 -3.95
CA GLU A 8 -22.28 14.12 -5.36
C GLU A 8 -20.97 14.14 -6.16
N THR A 9 -19.95 14.80 -5.60
CA THR A 9 -18.60 14.83 -6.19
C THR A 9 -18.00 13.42 -6.28
N SER A 10 -18.13 12.64 -5.21
CA SER A 10 -17.71 11.24 -5.14
C SER A 10 -18.38 10.38 -6.24
N ALA A 11 -19.69 10.53 -6.42
CA ALA A 11 -20.47 9.84 -7.45
C ALA A 11 -20.06 10.26 -8.86
N ALA A 12 -19.86 11.57 -9.11
CA ALA A 12 -19.37 12.08 -10.39
C ALA A 12 -17.99 11.52 -10.75
N VAL A 13 -17.08 11.49 -9.78
CA VAL A 13 -15.73 10.93 -9.93
C VAL A 13 -15.78 9.43 -10.18
N ALA A 14 -16.65 8.68 -9.51
CA ALA A 14 -16.85 7.25 -9.72
C ALA A 14 -17.48 6.95 -11.09
N GLY A 15 -18.39 7.79 -11.56
CA GLY A 15 -19.15 7.62 -12.81
C GLY A 15 -18.37 7.87 -14.10
N THR A 16 -17.20 8.52 -14.03
CA THR A 16 -16.40 8.84 -15.22
C THR A 16 -15.10 8.04 -15.33
N ARG A 17 -14.69 7.75 -16.58
CA ARG A 17 -13.35 7.21 -16.91
C ARG A 17 -12.33 8.31 -17.22
N SER A 18 -12.78 9.54 -17.50
CA SER A 18 -11.90 10.65 -17.86
C SER A 18 -11.15 11.15 -16.64
N ARG A 19 -9.81 11.00 -16.64
CA ARG A 19 -8.96 11.51 -15.57
C ARG A 19 -9.12 13.03 -15.41
N THR A 20 -9.18 13.77 -16.52
CA THR A 20 -9.36 15.22 -16.51
C THR A 20 -10.70 15.62 -15.89
N ALA A 21 -11.78 14.91 -16.22
CA ALA A 21 -13.09 15.20 -15.62
C ALA A 21 -13.10 14.94 -14.10
N LYS A 22 -12.40 13.90 -13.63
CA LYS A 22 -12.24 13.65 -12.18
C LYS A 22 -11.48 14.79 -11.50
N VAL A 23 -10.39 15.26 -12.11
CA VAL A 23 -9.58 16.36 -11.56
C VAL A 23 -10.43 17.63 -11.46
N ALA A 24 -11.14 18.00 -12.52
CA ALA A 24 -11.98 19.20 -12.54
C ALA A 24 -13.09 19.16 -11.48
N ALA A 25 -13.81 18.03 -11.37
CA ALA A 25 -14.87 17.87 -10.37
C ALA A 25 -14.34 17.97 -8.93
N LEU A 26 -13.18 17.37 -8.66
CA LEU A 26 -12.54 17.49 -7.35
C LEU A 26 -12.07 18.92 -7.08
N ALA A 27 -11.42 19.57 -8.05
CA ALA A 27 -10.89 20.93 -7.91
C ALA A 27 -12.00 21.98 -7.72
N GLU A 28 -13.16 21.78 -8.35
CA GLU A 28 -14.36 22.59 -8.11
C GLU A 28 -14.83 22.47 -6.66
N THR A 29 -15.05 21.26 -6.16
CA THR A 29 -15.49 21.04 -4.78
C THR A 29 -14.47 21.53 -3.74
N LEU A 30 -13.18 21.41 -4.02
CA LEU A 30 -12.15 21.98 -3.13
C LEU A 30 -12.20 23.50 -3.05
N ARG A 31 -12.56 24.21 -4.14
CA ARG A 31 -12.74 25.67 -4.13
C ARG A 31 -14.02 26.11 -3.43
N GLU A 32 -15.05 25.27 -3.42
CA GLU A 32 -16.30 25.52 -2.70
C GLU A 32 -16.16 25.34 -1.18
N ALA A 33 -15.18 24.55 -0.73
CA ALA A 33 -14.97 24.28 0.70
C ALA A 33 -14.43 25.52 1.42
N SER A 34 -14.90 25.74 2.65
CA SER A 34 -14.35 26.79 3.51
C SER A 34 -12.91 26.45 3.90
N PRO A 35 -12.04 27.44 4.21
CA PRO A 35 -10.65 27.17 4.60
C PRO A 35 -10.50 26.13 5.71
N GLU A 36 -11.42 26.14 6.70
CA GLU A 36 -11.43 25.20 7.83
C GLU A 36 -11.86 23.77 7.44
N GLU A 37 -12.58 23.60 6.32
CA GLU A 37 -13.10 22.31 5.86
C GLU A 37 -12.27 21.69 4.73
N VAL A 38 -11.49 22.48 3.98
CA VAL A 38 -10.73 22.01 2.80
C VAL A 38 -9.91 20.76 3.11
N GLY A 39 -9.23 20.72 4.26
CA GLY A 39 -8.42 19.58 4.66
C GLY A 39 -9.25 18.29 4.79
N VAL A 40 -10.38 18.36 5.50
CA VAL A 40 -11.30 17.24 5.70
C VAL A 40 -11.94 16.81 4.39
N VAL A 41 -12.44 17.76 3.59
CA VAL A 41 -13.04 17.50 2.27
C VAL A 41 -12.03 16.79 1.35
N THR A 42 -10.78 17.23 1.35
CA THR A 42 -9.69 16.61 0.58
C THR A 42 -9.48 15.16 0.98
N ASP A 43 -9.42 14.86 2.28
CA ASP A 43 -9.20 13.50 2.74
C ASP A 43 -10.42 12.60 2.47
N TYR A 44 -11.63 13.10 2.70
CA TYR A 44 -12.88 12.39 2.39
C TYR A 44 -13.00 12.04 0.90
N LEU A 45 -12.73 13.00 0.01
CA LEU A 45 -12.69 12.79 -1.44
C LEU A 45 -11.48 11.95 -1.89
N ALA A 46 -10.46 11.78 -1.06
CA ALA A 46 -9.38 10.81 -1.28
C ALA A 46 -9.72 9.41 -0.73
N GLY A 47 -10.90 9.24 -0.10
CA GLY A 47 -11.31 8.00 0.56
C GLY A 47 -10.52 7.72 1.84
N ARG A 48 -10.08 8.77 2.52
CA ARG A 48 -9.31 8.71 3.77
C ARG A 48 -10.07 9.39 4.90
N LEU A 49 -9.90 8.84 6.09
CA LEU A 49 -10.30 9.48 7.33
C LEU A 49 -9.12 10.23 7.94
N PRO A 50 -9.25 11.54 8.23
CA PRO A 50 -8.24 12.28 9.00
C PRO A 50 -7.93 11.62 10.35
N GLN A 51 -8.96 11.05 10.99
CA GLN A 51 -8.86 10.32 12.26
C GLN A 51 -8.12 8.98 12.13
N ARG A 52 -7.98 8.46 10.90
CA ARG A 52 -7.49 7.12 10.55
C ARG A 52 -8.40 6.02 11.08
N THR A 53 -8.28 5.68 12.36
CA THR A 53 -9.12 4.69 13.02
C THR A 53 -10.04 5.38 14.00
N VAL A 54 -11.34 5.09 13.89
CA VAL A 54 -12.38 5.62 14.79
C VAL A 54 -12.85 4.54 15.77
N GLY A 55 -12.19 3.38 15.78
CA GLY A 55 -12.49 2.29 16.71
C GLY A 55 -13.85 1.60 16.47
N VAL A 56 -14.38 1.72 15.25
CA VAL A 56 -15.62 1.09 14.81
C VAL A 56 -15.27 -0.08 13.91
N GLY A 57 -15.63 -1.30 14.33
CA GLY A 57 -15.48 -2.51 13.51
C GLY A 57 -16.72 -2.78 12.66
N TRP A 58 -16.58 -3.68 11.67
CA TRP A 58 -17.67 -4.09 10.77
C TRP A 58 -18.99 -4.41 11.49
N ARG A 59 -18.94 -5.11 12.63
CA ARG A 59 -20.13 -5.45 13.43
C ARG A 59 -20.93 -4.21 13.88
N GLY A 60 -20.24 -3.12 14.21
CA GLY A 60 -20.89 -1.85 14.60
C GLY A 60 -21.59 -1.14 13.45
N LEU A 61 -21.29 -1.52 12.20
CA LEU A 61 -21.87 -0.96 10.98
C LEU A 61 -22.93 -1.87 10.35
N GLN A 62 -23.24 -3.03 10.95
CA GLN A 62 -24.25 -3.96 10.42
C GLN A 62 -25.69 -3.61 10.82
N ALA A 63 -25.86 -2.88 11.93
CA ALA A 63 -27.15 -2.53 12.49
C ALA A 63 -27.25 -1.00 12.61
N LEU A 64 -27.38 -0.35 11.47
CA LEU A 64 -27.56 1.11 11.38
C LEU A 64 -29.03 1.47 11.68
N PRO A 65 -29.29 2.66 12.24
CA PRO A 65 -30.64 3.19 12.41
C PRO A 65 -31.31 3.46 11.05
N ASP A 66 -32.64 3.61 11.05
CA ASP A 66 -33.38 4.03 9.86
C ASP A 66 -32.82 5.36 9.31
N PRO A 67 -32.64 5.48 7.99
CA PRO A 67 -32.08 6.67 7.37
C PRO A 67 -33.03 7.86 7.46
N ALA A 68 -32.48 9.06 7.51
CA ALA A 68 -33.25 10.29 7.42
C ALA A 68 -33.81 10.53 6.01
N ASP A 69 -34.97 11.18 5.91
CA ASP A 69 -35.62 11.48 4.63
C ASP A 69 -34.89 12.57 3.80
N ALA A 70 -34.12 13.44 4.47
CA ALA A 70 -33.43 14.56 3.84
C ALA A 70 -32.03 14.78 4.42
N SER A 71 -31.10 15.20 3.56
CA SER A 71 -29.73 15.51 3.97
C SER A 71 -29.71 16.73 4.90
N SER A 72 -29.02 16.58 6.03
CA SER A 72 -28.84 17.65 7.03
C SER A 72 -27.43 17.71 7.61
N LEU A 73 -26.58 16.74 7.27
CA LEU A 73 -25.23 16.62 7.82
C LEU A 73 -24.25 17.52 7.07
N THR A 74 -23.46 18.26 7.82
CA THR A 74 -22.29 18.98 7.28
C THR A 74 -21.02 18.17 7.41
N VAL A 75 -20.02 18.48 6.59
CA VAL A 75 -18.68 17.87 6.68
C VAL A 75 -18.08 18.04 8.07
N HIS A 76 -18.20 19.25 8.63
CA HIS A 76 -17.72 19.57 9.98
C HIS A 76 -18.38 18.71 11.07
N GLU A 77 -19.71 18.55 11.05
CA GLU A 77 -20.40 17.73 12.06
C GLU A 77 -19.97 16.26 12.00
N VAL A 78 -19.79 15.72 10.80
CA VAL A 78 -19.29 14.36 10.60
C VAL A 78 -17.88 14.24 11.17
N ASP A 79 -16.98 15.16 10.82
CA ASP A 79 -15.59 15.13 11.30
C ASP A 79 -15.48 15.22 12.83
N VAL A 80 -16.30 16.07 13.46
CA VAL A 80 -16.40 16.18 14.91
C VAL A 80 -16.91 14.87 15.52
N SER A 81 -17.95 14.26 14.95
CA SER A 81 -18.50 12.99 15.43
C SER A 81 -17.49 11.85 15.32
N LEU A 82 -16.79 11.73 14.18
CA LEU A 82 -15.73 10.74 13.98
C LEU A 82 -14.55 10.96 14.94
N SER A 83 -14.21 12.21 15.23
CA SER A 83 -13.17 12.57 16.20
C SER A 83 -13.57 12.17 17.63
N ARG A 84 -14.85 12.32 18.01
CA ARG A 84 -15.37 11.81 19.29
C ARG A 84 -15.32 10.29 19.37
N LEU A 85 -15.72 9.59 18.31
CA LEU A 85 -15.65 8.12 18.24
C LEU A 85 -14.23 7.60 18.50
N ARG A 86 -13.23 8.26 17.91
CA ARG A 86 -11.80 7.95 18.12
C ARG A 86 -11.36 8.21 19.57
N ALA A 87 -11.87 9.27 20.20
CA ALA A 87 -11.47 9.66 21.55
C ALA A 87 -12.02 8.73 22.64
N PHE A 88 -13.13 8.02 22.41
CA PHE A 88 -13.68 7.09 23.39
C PHE A 88 -12.68 5.96 23.70
N ALA A 89 -12.37 5.78 24.98
CA ALA A 89 -11.47 4.75 25.50
C ALA A 89 -11.90 4.30 26.90
N GLY A 90 -11.46 3.11 27.32
CA GLY A 90 -11.73 2.58 28.66
C GLY A 90 -13.10 1.88 28.81
N ALA A 91 -13.47 1.61 30.06
CA ALA A 91 -14.71 0.91 30.39
C ALA A 91 -15.93 1.76 30.00
N GLY A 92 -16.89 1.19 29.29
CA GLY A 92 -18.09 1.89 28.80
C GLY A 92 -17.99 2.45 27.37
N SER A 93 -16.76 2.57 26.82
CA SER A 93 -16.52 3.12 25.48
C SER A 93 -17.31 2.44 24.35
N THR A 94 -17.61 1.15 24.47
CA THR A 94 -18.45 0.43 23.49
C THR A 94 -19.87 1.00 23.41
N ALA A 95 -20.48 1.31 24.55
CA ALA A 95 -21.84 1.85 24.59
C ALA A 95 -21.88 3.28 24.07
N GLU A 96 -20.89 4.11 24.47
CA GLU A 96 -20.74 5.48 23.98
C GLU A 96 -20.53 5.53 22.47
N ARG A 97 -19.68 4.64 21.92
CA ARG A 97 -19.49 4.49 20.48
C ARG A 97 -20.78 4.11 19.77
N GLY A 98 -21.55 3.18 20.34
CA GLY A 98 -22.85 2.78 19.79
C GLY A 98 -23.85 3.95 19.73
N ALA A 99 -23.90 4.75 20.79
CA ALA A 99 -24.79 5.91 20.87
C ALA A 99 -24.39 7.01 19.86
N GLU A 100 -23.09 7.35 19.77
CA GLU A 100 -22.58 8.34 18.82
C GLU A 100 -22.78 7.87 17.37
N LEU A 101 -22.54 6.59 17.08
CA LEU A 101 -22.84 6.01 15.76
C LEU A 101 -24.33 6.10 15.42
N ALA A 102 -25.22 5.73 16.34
CA ALA A 102 -26.66 5.82 16.12
C ALA A 102 -27.11 7.28 15.89
N ALA A 103 -26.54 8.24 16.63
CA ALA A 103 -26.83 9.65 16.47
C ALA A 103 -26.36 10.20 15.11
N LEU A 104 -25.14 9.83 14.68
CA LEU A 104 -24.60 10.25 13.38
C LEU A 104 -25.39 9.63 12.23
N PHE A 105 -25.53 8.31 12.22
CA PHE A 105 -26.17 7.58 11.12
C PHE A 105 -27.68 7.82 11.05
N GLY A 106 -28.36 8.06 12.18
CA GLY A 106 -29.80 8.36 12.19
C GLY A 106 -30.15 9.72 11.59
N ARG A 107 -29.17 10.61 11.43
CA ARG A 107 -29.32 11.90 10.72
C ARG A 107 -28.92 11.81 9.25
N ALA A 108 -28.26 10.74 8.84
CA ALA A 108 -27.79 10.53 7.49
C ALA A 108 -28.91 9.94 6.62
N THR A 109 -29.03 10.41 5.38
CA THR A 109 -29.85 9.73 4.36
C THR A 109 -29.27 8.36 4.01
N ALA A 110 -30.02 7.52 3.29
CA ALA A 110 -29.54 6.21 2.88
C ALA A 110 -28.22 6.28 2.08
N GLU A 111 -28.11 7.25 1.16
CA GLU A 111 -26.90 7.48 0.37
C GLU A 111 -25.72 7.95 1.26
N GLU A 112 -25.98 8.82 2.23
CA GLU A 112 -24.99 9.27 3.20
C GLU A 112 -24.52 8.13 4.11
N GLN A 113 -25.42 7.26 4.58
CA GLN A 113 -25.06 6.09 5.37
C GLN A 113 -24.14 5.15 4.58
N ASP A 114 -24.52 4.79 3.35
CA ASP A 114 -23.73 3.91 2.49
C ASP A 114 -22.33 4.49 2.22
N TRP A 115 -22.27 5.79 1.93
CA TRP A 115 -21.02 6.49 1.68
C TRP A 115 -20.13 6.55 2.94
N LEU A 116 -20.71 6.86 4.11
CA LEU A 116 -19.99 6.90 5.39
C LEU A 116 -19.48 5.51 5.79
N VAL A 117 -20.24 4.44 5.58
CA VAL A 117 -19.74 3.07 5.76
C VAL A 117 -18.52 2.85 4.88
N GLY A 118 -18.60 3.19 3.60
CA GLY A 118 -17.48 3.09 2.67
C GLY A 118 -16.26 3.91 3.09
N LEU A 119 -16.45 5.11 3.64
CA LEU A 119 -15.36 5.94 4.15
C LEU A 119 -14.72 5.32 5.41
N ILE A 120 -15.53 4.90 6.38
CA ILE A 120 -15.07 4.33 7.67
C ILE A 120 -14.34 3.00 7.46
N THR A 121 -14.82 2.16 6.54
CA THR A 121 -14.18 0.88 6.23
C THR A 121 -13.00 1.01 5.26
N GLY A 122 -12.81 2.20 4.66
CA GLY A 122 -11.80 2.43 3.62
C GLY A 122 -12.15 1.80 2.26
N GLU A 123 -13.42 1.49 2.03
CA GLU A 123 -13.93 0.81 0.83
C GLU A 123 -14.67 1.71 -0.17
N LEU A 124 -14.59 3.04 -0.02
CA LEU A 124 -15.33 4.02 -0.84
C LEU A 124 -15.08 3.91 -2.37
N ARG A 125 -13.91 3.38 -2.80
CA ARG A 125 -13.60 2.96 -4.20
C ARG A 125 -13.99 3.94 -5.33
N GLN A 126 -14.02 5.25 -5.07
CA GLN A 126 -14.41 6.29 -6.03
C GLN A 126 -13.41 6.57 -7.17
N GLY A 127 -12.18 6.05 -7.09
CA GLY A 127 -11.17 6.26 -8.14
C GLY A 127 -10.47 7.63 -8.08
N ALA A 128 -10.53 8.30 -6.93
CA ALA A 128 -9.80 9.53 -6.60
C ALA A 128 -8.48 9.24 -5.85
N GLY A 129 -7.70 8.27 -6.34
CA GLY A 129 -6.40 7.96 -5.72
C GLY A 129 -5.44 9.17 -5.74
N ASP A 130 -4.38 9.10 -4.92
CA ASP A 130 -3.45 10.23 -4.69
C ASP A 130 -3.06 11.00 -5.96
N GLY A 131 -2.70 10.32 -7.05
CA GLY A 131 -2.30 11.03 -8.27
C GLY A 131 -3.40 11.94 -8.86
N VAL A 132 -4.68 11.60 -8.72
CA VAL A 132 -5.80 12.46 -9.16
C VAL A 132 -5.99 13.60 -8.17
N MET A 133 -5.98 13.30 -6.87
CA MET A 133 -6.16 14.30 -5.82
C MET A 133 -5.06 15.37 -5.82
N LEU A 134 -3.79 15.00 -5.95
CA LEU A 134 -2.69 15.98 -6.01
C LEU A 134 -2.81 16.92 -7.22
N LYS A 135 -3.33 16.43 -8.35
CA LYS A 135 -3.64 17.28 -9.52
C LYS A 135 -4.81 18.21 -9.24
N ALA A 136 -5.84 17.73 -8.54
CA ALA A 136 -7.00 18.55 -8.18
C ALA A 136 -6.61 19.67 -7.22
N ILE A 137 -5.75 19.40 -6.23
CA ILE A 137 -5.21 20.44 -5.34
C ILE A 137 -4.40 21.47 -6.14
N ALA A 138 -3.53 21.00 -7.04
CA ALA A 138 -2.72 21.89 -7.88
C ALA A 138 -3.58 22.80 -8.78
N GLU A 139 -4.65 22.25 -9.38
CA GLU A 139 -5.61 23.02 -10.19
C GLU A 139 -6.43 23.99 -9.34
N ALA A 140 -6.93 23.55 -8.18
CA ALA A 140 -7.76 24.36 -7.30
C ALA A 140 -7.01 25.53 -6.66
N ALA A 141 -5.71 25.35 -6.37
CA ALA A 141 -4.85 26.37 -5.77
C ALA A 141 -3.98 27.11 -6.79
N GLU A 142 -4.11 26.82 -8.09
CA GLU A 142 -3.35 27.46 -9.17
C GLU A 142 -1.81 27.36 -9.02
N VAL A 143 -1.33 26.20 -8.58
CA VAL A 143 0.10 25.91 -8.32
C VAL A 143 0.58 24.70 -9.13
N SER A 144 1.89 24.44 -9.13
CA SER A 144 2.43 23.27 -9.83
C SER A 144 2.13 21.95 -9.09
N GLU A 145 1.85 20.88 -9.84
CA GLU A 145 1.72 19.53 -9.24
C GLU A 145 3.03 19.07 -8.58
N ALA A 146 4.18 19.63 -8.98
CA ALA A 146 5.47 19.33 -8.36
C ALA A 146 5.52 19.86 -6.92
N ASP A 147 5.08 21.09 -6.70
CA ASP A 147 5.07 21.73 -5.38
C ASP A 147 4.10 21.05 -4.43
N VAL A 148 2.88 20.76 -4.90
CA VAL A 148 1.89 19.99 -4.12
C VAL A 148 2.43 18.62 -3.75
N ARG A 149 3.06 17.91 -4.70
CA ARG A 149 3.63 16.58 -4.42
C ARG A 149 4.75 16.65 -3.39
N ARG A 150 5.63 17.66 -3.46
CA ARG A 150 6.70 17.87 -2.49
C ARG A 150 6.13 18.19 -1.10
N ALA A 151 5.19 19.12 -1.01
CA ALA A 151 4.55 19.47 0.25
C ALA A 151 3.83 18.26 0.87
N VAL A 152 3.07 17.49 0.08
CA VAL A 152 2.38 16.28 0.56
C VAL A 152 3.34 15.18 0.97
N MET A 153 4.50 15.07 0.33
CA MET A 153 5.56 14.18 0.78
C MET A 153 6.02 14.53 2.20
N LEU A 154 6.31 15.81 2.45
CA LEU A 154 6.88 16.31 3.72
C LEU A 154 5.83 16.42 4.83
N ALA A 155 4.57 16.69 4.49
CA ALA A 155 3.44 16.74 5.41
C ALA A 155 2.81 15.36 5.70
N GLY A 156 3.13 14.34 4.90
CA GLY A 156 2.56 13.00 4.99
C GLY A 156 1.18 12.84 4.33
N PHE A 157 0.33 13.87 4.38
CA PHE A 157 -1.08 13.81 3.97
C PHE A 157 -1.47 14.95 3.03
N ALA A 158 -2.54 14.73 2.25
CA ALA A 158 -3.01 15.70 1.27
C ALA A 158 -3.87 16.80 1.90
N GLY A 159 -4.71 16.47 2.90
CA GLY A 159 -5.58 17.42 3.59
C GLY A 159 -4.87 18.69 4.09
N PRO A 160 -3.85 18.57 4.96
CA PRO A 160 -3.14 19.75 5.49
C PRO A 160 -2.48 20.62 4.40
N VAL A 161 -2.07 20.00 3.29
CA VAL A 161 -1.45 20.72 2.16
C VAL A 161 -2.48 21.44 1.32
N ALA A 162 -3.64 20.82 1.08
CA ALA A 162 -4.76 21.47 0.43
C ALA A 162 -5.24 22.66 1.25
N GLU A 163 -5.39 22.49 2.57
CA GLU A 163 -5.76 23.56 3.51
C GLU A 163 -4.79 24.75 3.40
N ALA A 164 -3.48 24.49 3.53
CA ALA A 164 -2.47 25.53 3.44
C ALA A 164 -2.43 26.25 2.07
N ALA A 165 -2.66 25.52 0.97
CA ALA A 165 -2.64 26.09 -0.38
C ALA A 165 -3.89 26.92 -0.68
N LEU A 166 -5.08 26.41 -0.36
CA LEU A 166 -6.36 27.07 -0.66
C LEU A 166 -6.68 28.21 0.31
N ALA A 167 -6.11 28.22 1.52
CA ALA A 167 -6.23 29.35 2.44
C ALA A 167 -5.39 30.58 2.05
N ALA A 168 -4.45 30.44 1.11
CA ALA A 168 -3.49 31.48 0.77
C ALA A 168 -4.06 32.62 -0.10
N GLY A 169 -5.24 32.43 -0.70
CA GLY A 169 -5.99 33.44 -1.45
C GLY A 169 -5.68 33.54 -2.94
N ASP A 170 -4.43 33.35 -3.34
CA ASP A 170 -3.99 33.29 -4.75
C ASP A 170 -2.85 32.26 -4.97
N GLY A 171 -2.54 31.99 -6.23
CA GLY A 171 -1.54 30.97 -6.60
C GLY A 171 -0.11 31.29 -6.18
N GLU A 172 0.29 32.57 -6.09
CA GLU A 172 1.63 32.95 -5.64
C GLU A 172 1.79 32.73 -4.14
N ALA A 173 0.80 33.18 -3.36
CA ALA A 173 0.74 32.95 -1.93
C ALA A 173 0.64 31.45 -1.60
N ALA A 174 -0.13 30.69 -2.40
CA ALA A 174 -0.23 29.24 -2.27
C ALA A 174 1.12 28.55 -2.53
N ALA A 175 1.83 28.92 -3.60
CA ALA A 175 3.16 28.39 -3.88
C ALA A 175 4.15 28.69 -2.74
N ALA A 176 4.10 29.91 -2.18
CA ALA A 176 4.90 30.27 -1.01
C ALA A 176 4.52 29.45 0.24
N ALA A 177 3.23 29.16 0.46
CA ALA A 177 2.78 28.31 1.55
C ALA A 177 3.27 26.86 1.40
N LEU A 178 3.21 26.31 0.18
CA LEU A 178 3.74 24.98 -0.12
C LEU A 178 5.26 24.91 0.07
N ALA A 179 6.00 25.93 -0.36
CA ALA A 179 7.45 26.00 -0.20
C ALA A 179 7.91 26.02 1.27
N ARG A 180 7.08 26.55 2.18
CA ARG A 180 7.33 26.53 3.63
C ARG A 180 7.06 25.18 4.28
N THR A 181 6.46 24.23 3.56
CA THR A 181 6.22 22.88 4.10
C THR A 181 7.55 22.14 4.17
N GLY A 182 8.17 22.14 5.34
CA GLY A 182 9.42 21.42 5.62
C GLY A 182 9.21 20.07 6.30
N LEU A 183 10.32 19.35 6.50
CA LEU A 183 10.36 18.19 7.38
C LEU A 183 10.14 18.65 8.83
N GLU A 184 9.30 17.91 9.57
CA GLU A 184 9.06 18.16 10.99
C GLU A 184 9.27 16.84 11.74
N VAL A 185 10.21 16.82 12.69
CA VAL A 185 10.48 15.62 13.49
C VAL A 185 9.24 15.28 14.32
N GLY A 186 8.82 14.02 14.30
CA GLY A 186 7.56 13.56 14.89
C GLY A 186 6.37 13.58 13.92
N ARG A 187 6.46 14.22 12.75
CA ARG A 187 5.45 14.12 11.69
C ARG A 187 5.93 13.21 10.57
N PRO A 188 5.21 12.11 10.26
CA PRO A 188 5.70 11.16 9.27
C PRO A 188 5.65 11.72 7.85
N LEU A 189 6.69 11.43 7.08
CA LEU A 189 6.79 11.72 5.66
C LEU A 189 6.27 10.54 4.85
N ARG A 190 5.75 10.83 3.65
CA ARG A 190 5.41 9.74 2.72
C ARG A 190 6.66 8.96 2.31
N PRO A 191 6.60 7.62 2.29
CA PRO A 191 7.75 6.82 1.91
C PRO A 191 8.08 6.94 0.41
N MET A 192 9.37 7.04 0.09
CA MET A 192 9.88 6.84 -1.28
C MET A 192 9.60 5.42 -1.77
N LEU A 193 9.06 5.29 -2.97
CA LEU A 193 8.66 4.00 -3.54
C LEU A 193 9.61 3.58 -4.67
N ALA A 194 9.97 2.29 -4.69
CA ALA A 194 10.75 1.72 -5.77
C ALA A 194 9.91 1.39 -7.01
N GLY A 195 10.50 1.59 -8.20
CA GLY A 195 10.09 0.90 -9.42
C GLY A 195 10.37 -0.59 -9.34
N SER A 196 10.06 -1.34 -10.40
CA SER A 196 10.40 -2.76 -10.52
C SER A 196 11.15 -2.99 -11.83
N ALA A 197 12.17 -3.83 -11.80
CA ALA A 197 12.78 -4.41 -12.99
C ALA A 197 12.78 -5.95 -12.84
N PRO A 198 12.70 -6.69 -13.97
CA PRO A 198 12.75 -8.14 -13.97
C PRO A 198 14.13 -8.68 -13.58
N GLU A 199 15.21 -8.00 -13.96
CA GLU A 199 16.59 -8.48 -13.79
C GLU A 199 17.54 -7.37 -13.33
N VAL A 200 18.59 -7.77 -12.62
CA VAL A 200 19.60 -6.83 -12.09
C VAL A 200 20.35 -6.14 -13.22
N GLY A 201 20.66 -6.87 -14.30
CA GLY A 201 21.42 -6.34 -15.44
C GLY A 201 20.69 -5.27 -16.25
N GLU A 202 19.36 -5.15 -16.11
CA GLU A 202 18.60 -4.05 -16.75
C GLU A 202 18.74 -2.72 -15.99
N VAL A 203 19.20 -2.77 -14.74
CA VAL A 203 19.33 -1.59 -13.86
C VAL A 203 20.78 -1.24 -13.59
N VAL A 204 21.65 -2.26 -13.53
CA VAL A 204 23.10 -2.12 -13.38
C VAL A 204 23.72 -2.47 -14.73
N ASP A 205 24.07 -1.44 -15.51
CA ASP A 205 24.52 -1.57 -16.90
C ASP A 205 26.04 -1.39 -17.09
N GLY A 206 26.80 -1.16 -16.01
CA GLY A 206 28.24 -0.87 -16.07
C GLY A 206 28.60 0.61 -16.17
N SER A 207 27.63 1.51 -16.39
CA SER A 207 27.91 2.92 -16.70
C SER A 207 28.26 3.75 -15.46
N THR A 208 27.53 3.54 -14.37
CA THR A 208 27.65 4.34 -13.14
C THR A 208 27.49 3.45 -11.90
N PRO A 209 28.24 3.72 -10.81
CA PRO A 209 28.05 3.00 -9.57
C PRO A 209 26.66 3.25 -8.96
N VAL A 210 26.06 2.19 -8.44
CA VAL A 210 24.80 2.20 -7.70
C VAL A 210 24.97 1.45 -6.38
N ALA A 211 24.14 1.73 -5.38
CA ALA A 211 24.01 0.81 -4.26
C ALA A 211 23.04 -0.31 -4.60
N VAL A 212 23.40 -1.52 -4.21
CA VAL A 212 22.55 -2.70 -4.27
C VAL A 212 22.36 -3.15 -2.82
N GLU A 213 21.16 -2.92 -2.30
CA GLU A 213 20.80 -3.26 -0.92
C GLU A 213 19.90 -4.49 -0.87
N THR A 214 19.98 -5.24 0.22
CA THR A 214 19.06 -6.36 0.48
C THR A 214 17.62 -5.87 0.54
N LYS A 215 16.74 -6.51 -0.23
CA LYS A 215 15.30 -6.28 -0.12
C LYS A 215 14.74 -7.15 1.00
N VAL A 216 14.63 -6.56 2.18
CA VAL A 216 14.03 -7.19 3.37
C VAL A 216 12.52 -7.40 3.15
N ASP A 217 12.00 -8.60 3.45
CA ASP A 217 10.56 -8.95 3.41
C ASP A 217 9.90 -8.69 4.79
N GLY A 218 10.00 -7.44 5.25
CA GLY A 218 9.55 -7.04 6.58
C GLY A 218 8.39 -6.04 6.54
N ILE A 219 8.27 -5.28 7.61
CA ILE A 219 7.37 -4.13 7.71
C ILE A 219 8.19 -2.85 7.69
N ARG A 220 8.04 -2.06 6.63
CA ARG A 220 8.65 -0.73 6.55
C ARG A 220 8.21 0.16 7.69
N LEU A 221 9.20 0.75 8.36
CA LEU A 221 9.03 1.71 9.44
C LEU A 221 9.84 2.97 9.17
N GLN A 222 9.22 4.11 9.46
CA GLN A 222 9.88 5.39 9.59
C GLN A 222 9.98 5.73 11.07
N ALA A 223 11.19 5.87 11.59
CA ALA A 223 11.45 6.17 12.98
C ALA A 223 11.81 7.64 13.17
N HIS A 224 11.13 8.32 14.08
CA HIS A 224 11.42 9.69 14.47
C HIS A 224 11.91 9.70 15.91
N LEU A 225 13.12 10.20 16.13
CA LEU A 225 13.69 10.48 17.44
C LEU A 225 13.63 11.99 17.67
N ASP A 226 13.07 12.42 18.80
CA ASP A 226 13.01 13.81 19.23
C ASP A 226 13.27 13.91 20.74
N GLU A 227 14.47 14.34 21.12
CA GLU A 227 14.89 14.54 22.51
C GLU A 227 14.56 13.33 23.41
N GLY A 228 14.87 12.12 22.92
CA GLY A 228 14.63 10.85 23.63
C GLY A 228 13.22 10.25 23.44
N LYS A 229 12.27 10.99 22.86
CA LYS A 229 10.96 10.46 22.45
C LYS A 229 11.08 9.82 21.08
N VAL A 230 10.69 8.55 20.96
CA VAL A 230 10.68 7.83 19.68
C VAL A 230 9.25 7.59 19.23
N ARG A 231 8.99 7.84 17.95
CA ARG A 231 7.72 7.49 17.28
C ARG A 231 8.02 6.66 16.05
N LEU A 232 7.30 5.55 15.90
CA LEU A 232 7.45 4.62 14.78
C LEU A 232 6.21 4.68 13.89
N PHE A 233 6.40 4.89 12.60
CA PHE A 233 5.31 4.98 11.63
C PHE A 233 5.43 3.91 10.56
N THR A 234 4.34 3.20 10.28
CA THR A 234 4.30 2.22 9.19
C THR A 234 4.32 2.89 7.82
N ARG A 235 4.39 2.09 6.76
CA ARG A 235 4.21 2.56 5.38
C ARG A 235 2.94 3.39 5.13
N THR A 236 1.86 3.12 5.86
CA THR A 236 0.58 3.87 5.77
C THR A 236 0.53 5.05 6.76
N LEU A 237 1.67 5.35 7.39
CA LEU A 237 1.88 6.41 8.37
C LEU A 237 1.11 6.21 9.68
N GLU A 238 0.66 4.98 9.96
CA GLU A 238 0.08 4.60 11.25
C GLU A 238 1.19 4.54 12.31
N GLU A 239 0.95 5.16 13.47
CA GLU A 239 1.88 5.09 14.58
C GLU A 239 1.76 3.75 15.32
N VAL A 240 2.88 3.08 15.51
CA VAL A 240 2.97 1.72 16.07
C VAL A 240 4.02 1.60 17.17
N SER A 241 4.45 2.73 17.74
CA SER A 241 5.47 2.84 18.79
C SER A 241 5.21 1.89 19.97
N ASP A 242 3.97 1.85 20.47
CA ASP A 242 3.59 1.05 21.65
C ASP A 242 3.63 -0.47 21.40
N ARG A 243 3.64 -0.91 20.14
CA ARG A 243 3.64 -2.33 19.75
C ARG A 243 5.05 -2.93 19.67
N MET A 244 6.07 -2.08 19.60
CA MET A 244 7.46 -2.46 19.31
C MET A 244 8.45 -1.74 20.24
N PRO A 245 8.36 -1.95 21.56
CA PRO A 245 9.25 -1.31 22.53
C PRO A 245 10.73 -1.59 22.29
N GLU A 246 11.07 -2.79 21.77
CA GLU A 246 12.44 -3.15 21.43
C GLU A 246 13.04 -2.24 20.34
N VAL A 247 12.26 -1.88 19.32
CA VAL A 247 12.68 -0.97 18.24
C VAL A 247 12.76 0.47 18.77
N VAL A 248 11.85 0.86 19.66
CA VAL A 248 11.88 2.16 20.35
C VAL A 248 13.15 2.32 21.19
N GLU A 249 13.52 1.29 21.95
CA GLU A 249 14.75 1.26 22.75
C GLU A 249 16.00 1.40 21.87
N GLU A 250 16.05 0.66 20.76
CA GLU A 250 17.15 0.66 19.81
C GLU A 250 17.36 2.03 19.15
N VAL A 251 16.28 2.65 18.64
CA VAL A 251 16.34 3.99 18.04
C VAL A 251 16.66 5.06 19.07
N ARG A 252 16.17 4.93 20.31
CA ARG A 252 16.47 5.88 21.40
C ARG A 252 17.95 5.86 21.78
N ALA A 253 18.62 4.72 21.62
CA ALA A 253 20.03 4.56 21.98
C ALA A 253 21.00 5.18 20.96
N LEU A 254 20.50 5.62 19.79
CA LEU A 254 21.34 6.26 18.78
C LEU A 254 21.94 7.58 19.29
N PRO A 255 23.19 7.91 18.90
CA PRO A 255 23.89 9.11 19.37
C PRO A 255 23.43 10.38 18.63
N ALA A 256 22.12 10.67 18.64
CA ALA A 256 21.52 11.89 18.10
C ALA A 256 20.42 12.41 19.04
N ARG A 257 20.19 13.73 19.04
CA ARG A 257 19.04 14.32 19.76
C ARG A 257 17.78 14.25 18.92
N ARG A 258 17.91 14.49 17.62
CA ARG A 258 16.81 14.46 16.65
C ARG A 258 17.22 13.67 15.42
N ALA A 259 16.39 12.72 14.99
CA ALA A 259 16.63 11.98 13.76
C ALA A 259 15.32 11.54 13.09
N VAL A 260 15.35 11.41 11.76
CA VAL A 260 14.29 10.74 10.98
C VAL A 260 14.93 9.68 10.10
N LEU A 261 14.56 8.43 10.35
CA LEU A 261 15.17 7.24 9.76
C LEU A 261 14.11 6.47 8.95
N ASP A 262 14.54 5.84 7.86
CA ASP A 262 13.71 4.93 7.07
C ASP A 262 14.34 3.53 7.09
N GLY A 263 13.53 2.53 7.38
CA GLY A 263 14.00 1.16 7.61
C GLY A 263 12.90 0.12 7.49
N GLU A 264 13.27 -1.12 7.75
CA GLU A 264 12.40 -2.29 7.78
C GLU A 264 12.58 -3.01 9.10
N VAL A 265 11.49 -3.55 9.66
CA VAL A 265 11.57 -4.51 10.77
C VAL A 265 11.13 -5.90 10.32
N ILE A 266 11.83 -6.91 10.80
CA ILE A 266 11.60 -8.30 10.40
C ILE A 266 11.81 -9.25 11.58
N ALA A 267 11.02 -10.33 11.64
CA ALA A 267 11.31 -11.46 12.50
C ALA A 267 12.32 -12.39 11.81
N LEU A 268 13.39 -12.76 12.51
CA LEU A 268 14.40 -13.70 12.02
C LEU A 268 14.29 -15.01 12.80
N ALA A 269 14.51 -16.13 12.11
CA ALA A 269 14.67 -17.44 12.69
C ALA A 269 16.02 -17.54 13.44
N ALA A 270 16.20 -18.60 14.23
CA ALA A 270 17.41 -18.80 15.03
C ALA A 270 18.71 -18.90 14.20
N ASP A 271 18.60 -19.28 12.92
CA ASP A 271 19.71 -19.33 11.97
C ASP A 271 19.97 -18.01 11.23
N GLY A 272 19.23 -16.94 11.57
CA GLY A 272 19.34 -15.61 10.99
C GLY A 272 18.53 -15.41 9.70
N ARG A 273 17.84 -16.44 9.20
CA ARG A 273 17.00 -16.30 8.00
C ARG A 273 15.69 -15.56 8.31
N PRO A 274 15.10 -14.84 7.34
CA PRO A 274 13.76 -14.29 7.48
C PRO A 274 12.72 -15.36 7.85
N GLU A 275 11.92 -15.10 8.88
CA GLU A 275 10.65 -15.80 9.07
C GLU A 275 9.67 -15.44 7.94
N PRO A 276 8.67 -16.28 7.63
CA PRO A 276 7.64 -15.93 6.66
C PRO A 276 6.98 -14.60 7.02
N PHE A 277 6.75 -13.73 6.03
CA PHE A 277 6.18 -12.38 6.22
C PHE A 277 4.97 -12.33 7.17
N GLN A 278 4.11 -13.35 7.16
CA GLN A 278 2.93 -13.43 8.02
C GLN A 278 3.28 -13.42 9.52
N VAL A 279 4.45 -13.94 9.91
CA VAL A 279 4.96 -13.91 11.29
C VAL A 279 5.25 -12.47 11.69
N THR A 280 6.06 -11.75 10.91
CA THR A 280 6.36 -10.33 11.11
C THR A 280 5.09 -9.47 11.07
N GLY A 281 4.21 -9.71 10.09
CA GLY A 281 2.95 -8.99 9.95
C GLY A 281 2.01 -9.21 11.14
N ALA A 282 1.87 -10.44 11.63
CA ALA A 282 1.08 -10.73 12.83
C ALA A 282 1.70 -10.10 14.08
N ARG A 283 3.04 -10.13 14.21
CA ARG A 283 3.78 -9.55 15.33
C ARG A 283 3.59 -8.03 15.43
N THR A 284 3.60 -7.33 14.30
CA THR A 284 3.47 -5.86 14.24
C THR A 284 2.01 -5.37 14.31
N ALA A 285 1.05 -6.18 13.87
CA ALA A 285 -0.38 -5.87 13.96
C ALA A 285 -1.01 -6.23 15.31
N SER A 286 -0.37 -7.09 16.11
CA SER A 286 -0.90 -7.55 17.39
C SER A 286 -1.00 -6.44 18.44
N THR A 287 -2.09 -6.45 19.20
CA THR A 287 -2.30 -5.62 20.40
C THR A 287 -2.10 -6.40 21.70
N ALA A 288 -1.56 -7.63 21.62
CA ALA A 288 -1.19 -8.40 22.81
C ALA A 288 -0.01 -7.74 23.54
N ASP A 289 0.27 -8.20 24.75
CA ASP A 289 1.36 -7.68 25.58
C ASP A 289 2.71 -7.65 24.81
N PRO A 290 3.29 -6.46 24.57
CA PRO A 290 4.53 -6.32 23.81
C PRO A 290 5.72 -7.06 24.44
N ALA A 291 5.78 -7.17 25.78
CA ALA A 291 6.87 -7.88 26.45
C ALA A 291 6.84 -9.38 26.15
N SER A 292 5.65 -10.00 26.21
CA SER A 292 5.45 -11.38 25.77
C SER A 292 5.76 -11.58 24.28
N LEU A 293 5.36 -10.63 23.44
CA LEU A 293 5.58 -10.72 21.99
C LEU A 293 7.06 -10.61 21.62
N ARG A 294 7.81 -9.70 22.25
CA ARG A 294 9.27 -9.55 22.08
C ARG A 294 10.03 -10.85 22.32
N THR A 295 9.64 -11.60 23.36
CA THR A 295 10.29 -12.88 23.69
C THR A 295 9.92 -14.00 22.71
N ARG A 296 8.68 -14.02 22.22
CA ARG A 296 8.19 -15.09 21.33
C ARG A 296 8.59 -14.88 19.87
N VAL A 297 8.57 -13.64 19.41
CA VAL A 297 8.88 -13.24 18.04
C VAL A 297 9.65 -11.92 18.10
N PRO A 298 10.97 -11.98 18.40
CA PRO A 298 11.81 -10.79 18.44
C PRO A 298 11.89 -10.15 17.05
N LEU A 299 11.85 -8.81 17.01
CA LEU A 299 12.01 -8.04 15.80
C LEU A 299 13.46 -7.56 15.67
N THR A 300 13.98 -7.59 14.45
CA THR A 300 15.27 -7.02 14.05
C THR A 300 15.02 -5.83 13.14
N THR A 301 15.73 -4.74 13.39
CA THR A 301 15.64 -3.50 12.59
C THR A 301 16.76 -3.45 11.56
N PHE A 302 16.42 -3.08 10.33
CA PHE A 302 17.35 -2.75 9.26
C PHE A 302 17.06 -1.36 8.72
N LEU A 303 17.99 -0.42 8.87
CA LEU A 303 17.91 0.95 8.39
C LEU A 303 18.54 1.06 7.01
N PHE A 304 17.89 1.82 6.12
CA PHE A 304 18.33 1.99 4.74
C PHE A 304 18.30 3.44 4.23
N ASP A 305 17.85 4.39 5.04
CA ASP A 305 17.97 5.83 4.74
C ASP A 305 17.92 6.70 6.02
N LEU A 306 18.50 7.90 5.93
CA LEU A 306 18.48 8.94 6.98
C LEU A 306 18.01 10.25 6.34
N LEU A 307 16.88 10.77 6.82
CA LEU A 307 16.19 11.92 6.25
C LEU A 307 16.46 13.22 7.02
N HIS A 308 16.82 13.09 8.30
CA HIS A 308 17.16 14.22 9.18
C HIS A 308 18.08 13.74 10.30
N VAL A 309 19.04 14.57 10.69
CA VAL A 309 19.82 14.40 11.94
C VAL A 309 20.22 15.76 12.51
N ASP A 310 19.92 15.98 13.80
CA ASP A 310 20.34 17.13 14.62
C ASP A 310 20.27 18.51 13.91
N GLY A 311 19.10 18.82 13.34
CA GLY A 311 18.84 20.11 12.70
C GLY A 311 19.26 20.20 11.23
N ARG A 312 19.84 19.13 10.66
CA ARG A 312 20.14 19.03 9.23
C ARG A 312 19.12 18.12 8.54
N ASP A 313 18.32 18.72 7.66
CA ASP A 313 17.49 17.97 6.72
C ASP A 313 18.37 17.41 5.61
N LEU A 314 18.24 16.11 5.36
CA LEU A 314 19.02 15.38 4.36
C LEU A 314 18.18 14.97 3.14
N VAL A 315 16.87 15.21 3.16
CA VAL A 315 15.91 14.77 2.13
C VAL A 315 16.34 15.17 0.71
N ASP A 316 16.87 16.38 0.54
CA ASP A 316 17.30 16.90 -0.76
C ASP A 316 18.76 16.56 -1.11
N GLU A 317 19.51 15.98 -0.17
CA GLU A 317 20.91 15.60 -0.36
C GLU A 317 21.01 14.30 -1.20
N PRO A 318 22.10 14.13 -1.98
CA PRO A 318 22.42 12.88 -2.66
C PRO A 318 22.39 11.67 -1.71
N ALA A 319 21.90 10.53 -2.20
CA ALA A 319 21.77 9.31 -1.40
C ALA A 319 23.09 8.86 -0.74
N ARG A 320 24.22 9.02 -1.45
CA ARG A 320 25.57 8.77 -0.90
C ARG A 320 25.85 9.54 0.40
N ASP A 321 25.38 10.79 0.51
CA ASP A 321 25.63 11.66 1.66
C ASP A 321 24.72 11.27 2.82
N ARG A 322 23.46 10.92 2.51
CA ARG A 322 22.50 10.38 3.50
C ARG A 322 22.98 9.06 4.10
N TRP A 323 23.52 8.16 3.27
CA TRP A 323 24.00 6.86 3.74
C TRP A 323 25.34 6.94 4.47
N ALA A 324 26.21 7.87 4.12
CA ALA A 324 27.40 8.16 4.91
C ALA A 324 26.98 8.59 6.33
N ALA A 325 26.06 9.55 6.43
CA ALA A 325 25.52 9.99 7.73
C ALA A 325 24.78 8.87 8.49
N LEU A 326 24.03 8.01 7.79
CA LEU A 326 23.40 6.84 8.41
C LEU A 326 24.43 5.84 8.95
N ARG A 327 25.51 5.58 8.20
CA ARG A 327 26.57 4.66 8.61
C ARG A 327 27.32 5.17 9.85
N ASP A 328 27.53 6.48 9.95
CA ASP A 328 28.15 7.08 11.13
C ASP A 328 27.22 7.03 12.34
N LEU A 329 25.91 7.20 12.14
CA LEU A 329 24.91 7.23 13.21
C LEU A 329 24.54 5.84 13.75
N ALA A 330 24.37 4.85 12.86
CA ALA A 330 23.76 3.55 13.17
C ALA A 330 24.44 2.38 12.42
N PRO A 331 25.76 2.17 12.58
CA PRO A 331 26.51 1.19 11.80
C PRO A 331 26.00 -0.25 11.97
N ASP A 332 25.52 -0.61 13.15
CA ASP A 332 25.07 -1.97 13.47
C ASP A 332 23.67 -2.30 12.95
N LEU A 333 22.94 -1.29 12.46
CA LEU A 333 21.55 -1.43 12.04
C LEU A 333 21.39 -1.35 10.52
N LEU A 334 22.48 -1.24 9.77
CA LEU A 334 22.42 -1.05 8.33
C LEU A 334 21.88 -2.29 7.63
N VAL A 335 21.02 -2.07 6.63
CA VAL A 335 20.70 -3.13 5.67
C VAL A 335 21.98 -3.58 4.95
N PRO A 336 22.20 -4.90 4.77
CA PRO A 336 23.35 -5.37 3.99
C PRO A 336 23.31 -4.78 2.58
N SER A 337 24.47 -4.32 2.10
CA SER A 337 24.56 -3.60 0.83
C SER A 337 25.95 -3.67 0.22
N THR A 338 26.01 -3.41 -1.09
CA THR A 338 27.25 -3.21 -1.84
C THR A 338 27.10 -2.00 -2.78
N VAL A 339 28.21 -1.33 -3.12
CA VAL A 339 28.24 -0.27 -4.12
C VAL A 339 29.07 -0.75 -5.30
N THR A 340 28.46 -0.80 -6.48
CA THR A 340 29.13 -1.33 -7.67
C THR A 340 28.55 -0.72 -8.94
N ALA A 341 29.38 -0.59 -9.97
CA ALA A 341 28.91 -0.41 -11.35
C ALA A 341 28.85 -1.76 -12.09
N ASP A 342 29.56 -2.78 -11.60
CA ASP A 342 29.70 -4.09 -12.25
C ASP A 342 28.39 -4.91 -12.11
N PRO A 343 27.73 -5.27 -13.23
CA PRO A 343 26.53 -6.08 -13.22
C PRO A 343 26.73 -7.48 -12.62
N GLU A 344 27.92 -8.07 -12.72
CA GLU A 344 28.21 -9.40 -12.17
C GLU A 344 28.30 -9.36 -10.64
N VAL A 345 28.93 -8.33 -10.07
CA VAL A 345 28.96 -8.11 -8.61
C VAL A 345 27.54 -7.93 -8.09
N ALA A 346 26.70 -7.16 -8.81
CA ALA A 346 25.31 -6.96 -8.44
C ALA A 346 24.47 -8.25 -8.55
N ARG A 347 24.70 -9.08 -9.58
CA ARG A 347 24.06 -10.39 -9.74
C ARG A 347 24.46 -11.38 -8.64
N ALA A 348 25.74 -11.43 -8.29
CA ALA A 348 26.25 -12.26 -7.21
C ALA A 348 25.59 -11.87 -5.88
N PHE A 349 25.60 -10.57 -5.54
CA PHE A 349 24.94 -10.07 -4.34
C PHE A 349 23.44 -10.41 -4.33
N PHE A 350 22.73 -10.23 -5.45
CA PHE A 350 21.33 -10.65 -5.57
C PHE A 350 21.13 -12.14 -5.30
N GLY A 351 21.97 -13.01 -5.87
CA GLY A 351 21.93 -14.45 -5.65
C GLY A 351 22.16 -14.83 -4.18
N ASP A 352 23.10 -14.16 -3.52
CA ASP A 352 23.39 -14.36 -2.09
C ASP A 352 22.20 -13.97 -1.21
N GLN A 353 21.57 -12.82 -1.49
CA GLN A 353 20.41 -12.35 -0.71
C GLN A 353 19.20 -13.27 -0.88
N VAL A 354 18.92 -13.73 -2.11
CA VAL A 354 17.84 -14.70 -2.36
C VAL A 354 18.14 -16.03 -1.66
N SER A 355 19.39 -16.50 -1.72
CA SER A 355 19.82 -17.74 -1.04
C SER A 355 19.70 -17.63 0.47
N ALA A 356 19.95 -16.45 1.05
CA ALA A 356 19.75 -16.14 2.46
C ALA A 356 18.25 -16.03 2.86
N GLY A 357 17.33 -16.09 1.90
CA GLY A 357 15.88 -16.07 2.15
C GLY A 357 15.24 -14.68 2.08
N HIS A 358 15.99 -13.65 1.66
CA HIS A 358 15.43 -12.33 1.40
C HIS A 358 14.72 -12.27 0.05
N GLU A 359 13.93 -11.22 -0.16
CA GLU A 359 13.04 -11.10 -1.32
C GLU A 359 13.77 -10.72 -2.62
N GLY A 360 15.06 -10.40 -2.55
CA GLY A 360 15.88 -9.90 -3.65
C GLY A 360 16.67 -8.67 -3.23
N VAL A 361 16.75 -7.67 -4.12
CA VAL A 361 17.52 -6.44 -3.89
C VAL A 361 16.76 -5.18 -4.27
N VAL A 362 17.19 -4.05 -3.72
CA VAL A 362 16.81 -2.71 -4.17
C VAL A 362 18.07 -2.02 -4.69
N VAL A 363 18.07 -1.70 -5.98
CA VAL A 363 19.10 -0.91 -6.64
C VAL A 363 18.77 0.57 -6.46
N LYS A 364 19.71 1.34 -5.93
CA LYS A 364 19.54 2.76 -5.60
C LYS A 364 20.63 3.62 -6.26
N GLN A 365 20.19 4.67 -6.94
CA GLN A 365 21.05 5.69 -7.52
C GLN A 365 21.72 6.53 -6.42
N LEU A 366 23.05 6.68 -6.49
CA LEU A 366 23.84 7.38 -5.46
C LEU A 366 23.56 8.88 -5.39
N ASP A 367 23.15 9.46 -6.52
CA ASP A 367 23.02 10.90 -6.70
C ASP A 367 21.55 11.37 -6.60
N ALA A 368 20.63 10.44 -6.33
CA ALA A 368 19.21 10.75 -6.25
C ALA A 368 18.83 11.31 -4.86
N PRO A 369 18.03 12.39 -4.81
CA PRO A 369 17.41 12.85 -3.56
C PRO A 369 16.34 11.85 -3.10
N TYR A 370 15.85 12.00 -1.87
CA TYR A 370 14.70 11.24 -1.41
C TYR A 370 13.41 11.83 -2.01
N ALA A 371 12.66 11.02 -2.76
CA ALA A 371 11.51 11.50 -3.53
C ALA A 371 10.27 10.59 -3.39
N ALA A 372 9.36 10.95 -2.49
CA ALA A 372 8.10 10.22 -2.31
C ALA A 372 7.13 10.41 -3.49
N GLY A 373 6.39 9.35 -3.82
CA GLY A 373 5.34 9.39 -4.84
C GLY A 373 5.80 9.33 -6.31
N ARG A 374 7.10 9.50 -6.61
CA ARG A 374 7.69 9.24 -7.94
C ARG A 374 8.27 7.83 -8.00
N ARG A 375 7.47 6.84 -8.43
CA ARG A 375 8.00 5.49 -8.70
C ARG A 375 9.05 5.56 -9.81
N GLY A 376 10.21 4.96 -9.59
CA GLY A 376 11.27 4.82 -10.60
C GLY A 376 12.30 5.96 -10.68
N ALA A 377 12.23 6.98 -9.82
CA ALA A 377 13.13 8.15 -9.86
C ALA A 377 14.47 7.95 -9.11
N GLY A 378 14.89 6.70 -8.87
CA GLY A 378 16.17 6.44 -8.19
C GLY A 378 16.24 5.09 -7.47
N TRP A 379 15.10 4.48 -7.13
CA TRP A 379 15.05 3.15 -6.51
C TRP A 379 14.33 2.16 -7.42
N VAL A 380 14.94 1.00 -7.66
CA VAL A 380 14.37 -0.08 -8.46
C VAL A 380 14.55 -1.40 -7.71
N LYS A 381 13.45 -2.09 -7.43
CA LYS A 381 13.54 -3.42 -6.82
C LYS A 381 13.65 -4.49 -7.89
N VAL A 382 14.50 -5.47 -7.62
CA VAL A 382 14.66 -6.68 -8.44
C VAL A 382 14.42 -7.87 -7.52
N LYS A 383 13.52 -8.76 -7.94
CA LYS A 383 13.12 -9.96 -7.20
C LYS A 383 13.29 -11.17 -8.11
N PRO A 384 13.50 -12.38 -7.57
CA PRO A 384 13.41 -13.57 -8.38
C PRO A 384 12.02 -13.66 -9.01
N ARG A 385 12.00 -13.94 -10.31
CA ARG A 385 10.75 -14.13 -11.05
C ARG A 385 10.41 -15.61 -11.00
N HIS A 386 9.40 -15.97 -10.21
CA HIS A 386 8.87 -17.32 -10.21
C HIS A 386 7.63 -17.39 -11.11
N THR A 387 7.60 -18.37 -11.99
CA THR A 387 6.47 -18.63 -12.89
C THR A 387 6.02 -20.07 -12.77
N LEU A 388 4.70 -20.27 -12.90
CA LEU A 388 4.08 -21.57 -13.04
C LEU A 388 3.15 -21.55 -14.25
N ASP A 389 3.18 -22.59 -15.06
CA ASP A 389 2.20 -22.85 -16.10
C ASP A 389 1.04 -23.65 -15.51
N LEU A 390 -0.14 -23.04 -15.42
CA LEU A 390 -1.32 -23.64 -14.76
C LEU A 390 -2.49 -23.72 -15.73
N VAL A 391 -3.41 -24.65 -15.46
CA VAL A 391 -4.60 -24.86 -16.29
C VAL A 391 -5.76 -23.99 -15.80
N VAL A 392 -6.49 -23.37 -16.72
CA VAL A 392 -7.71 -22.62 -16.38
C VAL A 392 -8.88 -23.59 -16.22
N LEU A 393 -9.45 -23.65 -15.01
CA LEU A 393 -10.54 -24.56 -14.67
C LEU A 393 -11.93 -23.91 -14.80
N ALA A 394 -12.00 -22.64 -14.44
CA ALA A 394 -13.23 -21.84 -14.44
C ALA A 394 -12.89 -20.35 -14.38
N ILE A 395 -13.83 -19.48 -14.73
CA ILE A 395 -13.64 -18.04 -14.74
C ILE A 395 -14.89 -17.34 -14.22
N GLU A 396 -14.72 -16.33 -13.38
CA GLU A 396 -15.83 -15.53 -12.86
C GLU A 396 -16.07 -14.28 -13.70
N TRP A 397 -17.34 -13.92 -13.88
CA TRP A 397 -17.74 -12.62 -14.42
C TRP A 397 -17.20 -11.48 -13.55
N GLY A 398 -16.62 -10.48 -14.19
CA GLY A 398 -16.10 -9.29 -13.54
C GLY A 398 -17.20 -8.39 -12.97
N SER A 399 -16.83 -7.62 -11.95
CA SER A 399 -17.67 -6.60 -11.33
C SER A 399 -17.11 -5.19 -11.59
N GLY A 400 -17.89 -4.15 -11.28
CA GLY A 400 -17.51 -2.75 -11.46
C GLY A 400 -17.05 -2.46 -12.89
N ARG A 401 -15.80 -1.99 -13.04
CA ARG A 401 -15.22 -1.63 -14.35
C ARG A 401 -15.12 -2.79 -15.35
N ARG A 402 -15.14 -4.05 -14.86
CA ARG A 402 -14.99 -5.27 -15.67
C ARG A 402 -16.32 -6.01 -15.86
N ARG A 403 -17.44 -5.37 -15.52
CA ARG A 403 -18.77 -5.93 -15.77
C ARG A 403 -18.93 -6.21 -17.26
N GLY A 404 -19.38 -7.42 -17.59
CA GLY A 404 -19.50 -7.89 -18.98
C GLY A 404 -18.27 -8.61 -19.53
N TRP A 405 -17.18 -8.72 -18.77
CA TRP A 405 -16.01 -9.53 -19.13
C TRP A 405 -15.75 -10.64 -18.10
N LEU A 406 -15.30 -11.79 -18.56
CA LEU A 406 -14.74 -12.84 -17.70
C LEU A 406 -13.40 -12.34 -17.15
N SER A 407 -13.14 -12.44 -15.84
CA SER A 407 -11.99 -11.75 -15.23
C SER A 407 -11.18 -12.53 -14.19
N ASN A 408 -11.80 -13.29 -13.30
CA ASN A 408 -11.09 -13.97 -12.21
C ASN A 408 -10.96 -15.45 -12.53
N ILE A 409 -9.80 -15.87 -13.01
CA ILE A 409 -9.54 -17.24 -13.47
C ILE A 409 -9.18 -18.15 -12.30
N HIS A 410 -9.68 -19.37 -12.32
CA HIS A 410 -9.40 -20.45 -11.37
C HIS A 410 -8.24 -21.27 -11.91
N LEU A 411 -7.17 -21.38 -11.12
CA LEU A 411 -5.90 -21.97 -11.54
C LEU A 411 -5.77 -23.40 -11.00
N GLY A 412 -5.54 -24.36 -11.88
CA GLY A 412 -5.30 -25.77 -11.59
C GLY A 412 -3.86 -26.18 -11.85
N ALA A 413 -3.24 -26.86 -10.89
CA ALA A 413 -1.97 -27.56 -11.08
C ALA A 413 -2.24 -29.04 -11.29
N ARG A 414 -1.44 -29.72 -12.12
CA ARG A 414 -1.63 -31.16 -12.35
C ARG A 414 -1.10 -31.97 -11.15
N HIS A 415 -1.76 -33.05 -10.78
CA HIS A 415 -1.18 -34.02 -9.87
C HIS A 415 -0.20 -34.91 -10.64
N ALA A 416 1.06 -35.00 -10.19
CA ALA A 416 2.11 -35.73 -10.92
C ALA A 416 1.75 -37.19 -11.23
N GLU A 417 1.08 -37.88 -10.28
CA GLU A 417 0.71 -39.30 -10.44
C GLU A 417 -0.66 -39.51 -11.11
N SER A 418 -1.74 -38.93 -10.57
CA SER A 418 -3.10 -39.15 -11.09
C SER A 418 -3.45 -38.33 -12.33
N GLY A 419 -2.70 -37.29 -12.65
CA GLY A 419 -3.04 -36.33 -13.71
C GLY A 419 -4.21 -35.40 -13.36
N GLU A 420 -4.81 -35.54 -12.18
CA GLU A 420 -5.94 -34.72 -11.74
C GLU A 420 -5.55 -33.25 -11.62
N LEU A 421 -6.44 -32.35 -12.02
CA LEU A 421 -6.21 -30.91 -11.89
C LEU A 421 -6.67 -30.41 -10.52
N VAL A 422 -5.71 -30.06 -9.68
CA VAL A 422 -5.92 -29.58 -8.32
C VAL A 422 -5.92 -28.06 -8.32
N MET A 423 -7.02 -27.46 -7.88
CA MET A 423 -7.11 -26.01 -7.79
C MET A 423 -6.15 -25.46 -6.73
N VAL A 424 -5.34 -24.46 -7.12
CA VAL A 424 -4.29 -23.82 -6.30
C VAL A 424 -4.49 -22.32 -6.12
N GLY A 425 -5.53 -21.74 -6.71
CA GLY A 425 -5.81 -20.32 -6.51
C GLY A 425 -6.75 -19.72 -7.53
N LYS A 426 -6.95 -18.40 -7.39
CA LYS A 426 -7.62 -17.57 -8.38
C LYS A 426 -6.82 -16.29 -8.62
N THR A 427 -6.85 -15.74 -9.82
CA THR A 427 -6.30 -14.40 -10.07
C THR A 427 -7.08 -13.62 -11.11
N PHE A 428 -7.06 -12.30 -10.94
CA PHE A 428 -7.59 -11.32 -11.90
C PHE A 428 -6.54 -10.26 -12.29
N LYS A 429 -5.28 -10.40 -11.85
CA LYS A 429 -4.20 -9.42 -12.05
C LYS A 429 -3.37 -9.76 -13.28
N GLY A 430 -2.80 -8.73 -13.93
CA GLY A 430 -1.89 -8.89 -15.07
C GLY A 430 -2.52 -8.79 -16.44
N MET A 431 -3.85 -8.71 -16.50
CA MET A 431 -4.60 -8.71 -17.76
C MET A 431 -4.88 -7.29 -18.24
N THR A 432 -4.54 -7.02 -19.49
CA THR A 432 -4.96 -5.83 -20.26
C THR A 432 -6.44 -5.94 -20.63
N ASP A 433 -7.04 -4.83 -21.05
CA ASP A 433 -8.43 -4.86 -21.51
C ASP A 433 -8.58 -5.73 -22.79
N GLU A 434 -7.58 -5.70 -23.68
CA GLU A 434 -7.51 -6.61 -24.84
C GLU A 434 -7.47 -8.09 -24.45
N MET A 435 -6.68 -8.44 -23.43
CA MET A 435 -6.61 -9.81 -22.90
C MET A 435 -7.95 -10.24 -22.29
N LEU A 436 -8.64 -9.35 -21.58
CA LEU A 436 -9.96 -9.62 -21.00
C LEU A 436 -11.03 -9.84 -22.08
N GLU A 437 -10.96 -9.09 -23.18
CA GLU A 437 -11.88 -9.27 -24.30
C GLU A 437 -11.62 -10.60 -25.04
N TRP A 438 -10.35 -10.90 -25.33
CA TRP A 438 -9.95 -12.18 -25.92
C TRP A 438 -10.39 -13.37 -25.05
N GLN A 439 -10.07 -13.34 -23.76
CA GLN A 439 -10.36 -14.47 -22.87
C GLN A 439 -11.87 -14.67 -22.70
N THR A 440 -12.64 -13.58 -22.72
CA THR A 440 -14.10 -13.67 -22.62
C THR A 440 -14.65 -14.46 -23.80
N ARG A 441 -14.20 -14.17 -25.03
CA ARG A 441 -14.58 -14.95 -26.21
C ARG A 441 -14.11 -16.40 -26.11
N ARG A 442 -12.81 -16.61 -25.84
CA ARG A 442 -12.20 -17.95 -25.78
C ARG A 442 -12.87 -18.86 -24.75
N PHE A 443 -13.11 -18.38 -23.54
CA PHE A 443 -13.65 -19.21 -22.47
C PHE A 443 -15.14 -19.49 -22.62
N LEU A 444 -15.89 -18.66 -23.35
CA LEU A 444 -17.27 -18.97 -23.72
C LEU A 444 -17.33 -20.10 -24.76
N GLU A 445 -16.32 -20.25 -25.63
CA GLU A 445 -16.20 -21.42 -26.54
C GLU A 445 -15.84 -22.72 -25.81
N LEU A 446 -15.09 -22.59 -24.70
CA LEU A 446 -14.68 -23.71 -23.86
C LEU A 446 -15.70 -24.03 -22.76
N GLU A 447 -16.80 -23.28 -22.65
CA GLU A 447 -17.78 -23.44 -21.60
C GLU A 447 -18.37 -24.86 -21.56
N THR A 448 -18.48 -25.39 -20.34
CA THR A 448 -19.17 -26.65 -20.06
C THR A 448 -20.49 -26.42 -19.35
N HIS A 449 -20.47 -25.60 -18.29
CA HIS A 449 -21.64 -25.21 -17.50
C HIS A 449 -21.34 -23.96 -16.68
N ARG A 450 -22.36 -23.41 -16.01
CA ARG A 450 -22.26 -22.24 -15.11
C ARG A 450 -22.89 -22.52 -13.76
N GLU A 451 -22.30 -21.92 -12.73
CA GLU A 451 -22.89 -21.86 -11.39
C GLU A 451 -22.83 -20.41 -10.89
N GLY A 452 -23.99 -19.76 -10.80
CA GLY A 452 -24.07 -18.35 -10.45
C GLY A 452 -23.27 -17.47 -11.42
N HIS A 453 -22.25 -16.77 -10.91
CA HIS A 453 -21.36 -15.92 -11.69
C HIS A 453 -20.08 -16.61 -12.18
N VAL A 454 -19.95 -17.93 -11.95
CA VAL A 454 -18.80 -18.75 -12.35
C VAL A 454 -19.11 -19.50 -13.65
N VAL A 455 -18.21 -19.43 -14.62
CA VAL A 455 -18.24 -20.19 -15.88
C VAL A 455 -17.16 -21.27 -15.83
N PHE A 456 -17.57 -22.54 -15.83
CA PHE A 456 -16.65 -23.68 -15.86
C PHE A 456 -16.32 -24.04 -17.30
N VAL A 457 -15.05 -24.34 -17.57
CA VAL A 457 -14.54 -24.55 -18.93
C VAL A 457 -13.87 -25.91 -19.06
N ARG A 458 -13.78 -26.40 -20.30
CA ARG A 458 -12.92 -27.55 -20.60
C ARG A 458 -11.47 -27.17 -20.23
N PRO A 459 -10.75 -27.99 -19.44
CA PRO A 459 -9.47 -27.63 -18.87
C PRO A 459 -8.33 -27.80 -19.89
N GLU A 460 -8.39 -27.03 -20.97
CA GLU A 460 -7.45 -27.10 -22.10
C GLU A 460 -6.46 -25.93 -22.08
N GLN A 461 -6.91 -24.76 -21.61
CA GLN A 461 -6.12 -23.54 -21.70
C GLN A 461 -5.10 -23.45 -20.58
N VAL A 462 -3.82 -23.48 -20.94
CA VAL A 462 -2.70 -23.21 -20.02
C VAL A 462 -2.42 -21.70 -19.98
N VAL A 463 -2.06 -21.21 -18.80
CA VAL A 463 -1.70 -19.82 -18.52
C VAL A 463 -0.42 -19.75 -17.70
N GLU A 464 0.50 -18.90 -18.11
CA GLU A 464 1.74 -18.62 -17.38
C GLU A 464 1.47 -17.59 -16.28
N ILE A 465 1.72 -17.97 -15.03
CA ILE A 465 1.42 -17.20 -13.83
C ILE A 465 2.71 -16.82 -13.12
N ALA A 466 3.01 -15.53 -13.05
CA ALA A 466 4.03 -15.03 -12.12
C ALA A 466 3.46 -14.97 -10.70
N TYR A 467 4.29 -15.30 -9.71
CA TYR A 467 3.91 -15.25 -8.29
C TYR A 467 5.10 -14.84 -7.41
N ASP A 468 4.79 -14.25 -6.26
CA ASP A 468 5.82 -13.79 -5.29
C ASP A 468 6.13 -14.86 -4.23
N GLY A 469 5.30 -15.90 -4.12
CA GLY A 469 5.53 -17.04 -3.21
C GLY A 469 4.29 -17.92 -3.04
N VAL A 470 4.41 -19.01 -2.27
CA VAL A 470 3.30 -19.94 -1.98
C VAL A 470 3.04 -19.96 -0.47
N GLN A 471 1.77 -20.02 -0.08
CA GLN A 471 1.36 -20.10 1.33
C GLN A 471 0.37 -21.23 1.57
N ARG A 472 0.31 -21.73 2.81
CA ARG A 472 -0.71 -22.71 3.22
C ARG A 472 -2.11 -22.11 3.15
N SER A 473 -3.08 -22.87 2.68
CA SER A 473 -4.46 -22.43 2.54
C SER A 473 -5.43 -23.58 2.71
N THR A 474 -6.40 -23.43 3.61
CA THR A 474 -7.53 -24.36 3.75
C THR A 474 -8.64 -24.11 2.71
N ARG A 475 -8.55 -23.00 1.97
CA ARG A 475 -9.56 -22.58 0.99
C ARG A 475 -9.54 -23.42 -0.30
N TYR A 476 -8.38 -23.99 -0.64
CA TYR A 476 -8.17 -24.67 -1.92
C TYR A 476 -7.81 -26.14 -1.67
N PRO A 477 -8.31 -27.08 -2.50
CA PRO A 477 -8.00 -28.51 -2.37
C PRO A 477 -6.49 -28.83 -2.38
N GLY A 478 -5.68 -28.00 -3.05
CA GLY A 478 -4.22 -28.14 -3.05
C GLY A 478 -3.55 -27.93 -1.69
N GLY A 479 -4.25 -27.41 -0.69
CA GLY A 479 -3.71 -27.04 0.63
C GLY A 479 -2.80 -25.81 0.59
N VAL A 480 -2.70 -25.16 -0.57
CA VAL A 480 -1.80 -24.03 -0.86
C VAL A 480 -2.51 -22.95 -1.67
N ALA A 481 -1.96 -21.73 -1.64
CA ALA A 481 -2.38 -20.61 -2.46
C ALA A 481 -1.17 -19.81 -2.98
N LEU A 482 -1.23 -19.37 -4.23
CA LEU A 482 -0.22 -18.47 -4.81
C LEU A 482 -0.38 -17.03 -4.28
N ARG A 483 0.70 -16.42 -3.79
CA ARG A 483 0.75 -15.02 -3.37
C ARG A 483 1.05 -14.12 -4.56
N PHE A 484 0.28 -13.04 -4.68
CA PHE A 484 0.41 -12.02 -5.74
C PHE A 484 0.38 -12.57 -7.17
N ALA A 485 -0.27 -13.72 -7.40
CA ALA A 485 -0.43 -14.34 -8.71
C ALA A 485 -0.88 -13.34 -9.78
N ARG A 486 -0.18 -13.33 -10.91
CA ARG A 486 -0.41 -12.41 -12.03
C ARG A 486 -0.29 -13.18 -13.34
N VAL A 487 -1.29 -13.02 -14.20
CA VAL A 487 -1.23 -13.54 -15.59
C VAL A 487 -0.13 -12.81 -16.34
N LEU A 488 0.79 -13.58 -16.92
CA LEU A 488 1.79 -13.07 -17.86
C LEU A 488 1.27 -13.19 -19.29
N ARG A 489 0.87 -14.41 -19.67
CA ARG A 489 0.34 -14.74 -21.00
C ARG A 489 -0.39 -16.08 -20.96
N TYR A 490 -1.24 -16.31 -21.96
CA TYR A 490 -1.76 -17.63 -22.26
C TYR A 490 -0.73 -18.43 -23.06
N ARG A 491 -0.57 -19.71 -22.73
CA ARG A 491 0.40 -20.62 -23.35
C ARG A 491 -0.29 -21.43 -24.42
N GLU A 492 -0.33 -20.88 -25.63
CA GLU A 492 -0.83 -21.59 -26.82
C GLU A 492 0.09 -22.74 -27.24
N ASP A 493 1.35 -22.67 -26.80
CA ASP A 493 2.42 -23.64 -27.05
C ASP A 493 2.43 -24.82 -26.07
N LYS A 494 1.57 -24.83 -25.03
CA LYS A 494 1.63 -25.82 -23.96
C LYS A 494 0.27 -26.48 -23.70
N PRO A 495 0.14 -27.81 -23.85
CA PRO A 495 -1.08 -28.53 -23.48
C PRO A 495 -1.21 -28.72 -21.96
N ALA A 496 -2.43 -29.00 -21.49
CA ALA A 496 -2.77 -29.07 -20.06
C ALA A 496 -2.03 -30.19 -19.29
N ASP A 497 -1.68 -31.28 -19.97
CA ASP A 497 -0.88 -32.40 -19.44
C ASP A 497 0.60 -32.05 -19.27
N GLU A 498 1.07 -30.92 -19.81
CA GLU A 498 2.41 -30.38 -19.57
C GLU A 498 2.45 -29.26 -18.52
N ALA A 499 1.29 -28.84 -17.96
CA ALA A 499 1.24 -27.85 -16.89
C ALA A 499 2.12 -28.21 -15.67
N ASP A 500 2.43 -27.24 -14.81
CA ASP A 500 3.18 -27.52 -13.60
C ASP A 500 2.36 -28.31 -12.59
N THR A 501 3.07 -29.09 -11.78
CA THR A 501 2.44 -30.02 -10.84
C THR A 501 2.16 -29.39 -9.48
N ILE A 502 1.16 -29.90 -8.76
CA ILE A 502 0.92 -29.48 -7.36
C ILE A 502 2.14 -29.71 -6.47
N GLN A 503 2.95 -30.73 -6.77
CA GLN A 503 4.23 -30.98 -6.11
C GLN A 503 5.23 -29.85 -6.36
N ALA A 504 5.35 -29.39 -7.62
CA ALA A 504 6.17 -28.22 -7.95
C ALA A 504 5.66 -26.95 -7.23
N VAL A 505 4.34 -26.73 -7.18
CA VAL A 505 3.77 -25.61 -6.40
C VAL A 505 4.14 -25.71 -4.91
N ARG A 506 4.05 -26.90 -4.31
CA ARG A 506 4.38 -27.13 -2.90
C ARG A 506 5.88 -27.01 -2.60
N ALA A 507 6.76 -27.24 -3.57
CA ALA A 507 8.19 -27.05 -3.39
C ALA A 507 8.56 -25.57 -3.12
N HIS A 508 7.69 -24.63 -3.53
CA HIS A 508 7.82 -23.20 -3.23
C HIS A 508 7.09 -22.76 -1.96
N LEU A 509 6.60 -23.71 -1.16
CA LEU A 509 6.02 -23.42 0.15
C LEU A 509 7.17 -23.14 1.13
N GLY A 510 7.32 -21.87 1.52
CA GLY A 510 8.26 -21.43 2.55
C GLY A 510 7.93 -21.97 3.93
#